data_AF-A0A351HW86-F1
#
_entry.id   AF-A0A351HW86-F1
#
_cell.length_a   1.000
_cell.length_b   1.000
_cell.length_c   1.000
_cell.angle_alpha   90.00
_cell.angle_beta   90.00
_cell.angle_gamma   90.00
#
_symmetry.space_group_name_H-M   'P 1'
#
loop_
_entity.id
_entity.type
_entity.pdbx_description
1 polymer ?
#
loop_
_entity_poly.entity_id
_entity_poly.type
_entity_poly.pdbx_seq_one_letter_code
_entity_poly.pdbx_strand_id
1 'polypeptide(L)'
;MKTVSCTLNTLLNDDVSVIENQKKDVARVLDFDLPLEDYAFLKKHVKKIGVTAAFEKVIKTFNTPDNETPEGFRIACRLEANGILRTDLIRDISYDKNGKKRPTNVLFSADSANPYEVAPISKMIANLTCNPGIIYDLFINNPQANVGNHFKTRDEVMGEIGRILGPGSDISVELNDPFGKSDSELLEEAEKFREMLTDYRVVIKVPHTGPVTKENVSELLSGNKKLSRSCTDVTTESAFRGHNLALMLKEHGFRVNFTLMFEPYQTALALQAKPYFVNSFVRHRLMQSELMDQNLKQFNATGNIKCIEAIRNMFLEKDYLAMDQADMDLLSVKNIAEAMLKYRHFSDVEGSDGLDSVRHNLRLFKNTNLDDTRLIICSMEGELNYPDIDKLLVEQEFEDLVHRVVVTAEPKYLARFTSCNQVVSYQRRFMNAANGQK
;
A
#
# COMPACT_ATOMS: atom_id res chain seq x y z
N MET A 1 -4.40 -27.66 13.34
CA MET A 1 -4.40 -29.09 12.94
C MET A 1 -3.10 -29.36 12.20
N LYS A 2 -2.40 -30.48 12.45
CA LYS A 2 -1.33 -30.93 11.54
C LYS A 2 -2.02 -31.45 10.29
N THR A 3 -2.05 -30.63 9.25
CA THR A 3 -2.51 -31.03 7.92
C THR A 3 -1.54 -32.08 7.40
N VAL A 4 -2.03 -33.25 6.99
CA VAL A 4 -1.21 -34.20 6.23
C VAL A 4 -0.98 -33.58 4.85
N SER A 5 0.28 -33.37 4.46
CA SER A 5 0.66 -32.89 3.12
C SER A 5 1.58 -33.89 2.44
N CYS A 6 1.62 -33.82 1.11
CA CYS A 6 2.56 -34.52 0.25
C CYS A 6 3.25 -33.49 -0.65
N THR A 7 4.43 -33.75 -1.21
CA THR A 7 5.09 -32.77 -2.09
C THR A 7 4.92 -33.12 -3.56
N LEU A 8 5.17 -32.17 -4.47
CA LEU A 8 5.22 -32.44 -5.91
C LEU A 8 6.17 -33.61 -6.25
N ASN A 9 7.29 -33.73 -5.54
CA ASN A 9 8.24 -34.82 -5.67
C ASN A 9 7.59 -36.19 -5.49
N THR A 10 6.63 -36.30 -4.56
CA THR A 10 5.95 -37.58 -4.26
C THR A 10 4.94 -38.01 -5.33
N LEU A 11 4.70 -37.19 -6.36
CA LEU A 11 3.95 -37.59 -7.55
C LEU A 11 4.84 -38.35 -8.55
N LEU A 12 6.16 -38.14 -8.52
CA LEU A 12 7.10 -38.82 -9.42
C LEU A 12 7.17 -40.32 -9.11
N ASN A 13 7.12 -41.14 -10.15
CA ASN A 13 7.22 -42.60 -10.11
C ASN A 13 7.50 -43.12 -11.53
N ASP A 14 7.45 -44.44 -11.75
CA ASP A 14 7.73 -45.04 -13.06
C ASP A 14 6.82 -44.54 -14.20
N ASP A 15 5.60 -44.09 -13.87
CA ASP A 15 4.60 -43.58 -14.81
C ASP A 15 4.55 -42.04 -14.90
N VAL A 16 5.23 -41.33 -13.99
CA VAL A 16 5.19 -39.86 -13.88
C VAL A 16 6.59 -39.27 -13.92
N SER A 17 6.90 -38.50 -14.97
CA SER A 17 8.23 -37.94 -15.19
C SER A 17 8.25 -36.41 -15.22
N VAL A 18 9.43 -35.82 -15.04
CA VAL A 18 9.64 -34.40 -15.33
C VAL A 18 9.81 -34.17 -16.83
N ILE A 19 9.39 -33.01 -17.34
CA ILE A 19 9.69 -32.58 -18.71
C ILE A 19 11.20 -32.33 -18.84
N GLU A 20 11.88 -33.09 -19.71
CA GLU A 20 13.34 -33.21 -19.78
C GLU A 20 14.07 -31.87 -19.88
N ASN A 21 13.65 -31.00 -20.80
CA ASN A 21 14.27 -29.69 -21.02
C ASN A 21 13.95 -28.66 -19.92
N GLN A 22 13.10 -29.00 -18.95
CA GLN A 22 12.70 -28.13 -17.84
C GLN A 22 13.15 -28.67 -16.47
N LYS A 23 13.96 -29.74 -16.43
CA LYS A 23 14.40 -30.39 -15.18
C LYS A 23 14.98 -29.42 -14.15
N LYS A 24 15.80 -28.46 -14.60
CA LYS A 24 16.43 -27.48 -13.73
C LYS A 24 15.40 -26.59 -13.03
N ASP A 25 14.38 -26.15 -13.74
CA ASP A 25 13.37 -25.26 -13.18
C ASP A 25 12.32 -26.00 -12.35
N VAL A 26 11.95 -27.22 -12.76
CA VAL A 26 11.07 -28.08 -11.94
C VAL A 26 11.72 -28.44 -10.60
N ALA A 27 13.03 -28.66 -10.56
CA ALA A 27 13.75 -28.95 -9.31
C ALA A 27 13.56 -27.87 -8.23
N ARG A 28 13.29 -26.62 -8.60
CA ARG A 28 13.04 -25.49 -7.69
C ARG A 28 11.75 -25.61 -6.88
N VAL A 29 10.82 -26.45 -7.34
CA VAL A 29 9.46 -26.56 -6.76
C VAL A 29 9.08 -27.99 -6.36
N LEU A 30 9.97 -28.98 -6.50
CA LEU A 30 9.64 -30.37 -6.16
C LEU A 30 9.23 -30.55 -4.69
N ASP A 31 9.77 -29.73 -3.78
CA ASP A 31 9.43 -29.76 -2.36
C ASP A 31 8.18 -28.92 -2.02
N PHE A 32 7.46 -28.39 -3.02
CA PHE A 32 6.21 -27.68 -2.80
C PHE A 32 5.15 -28.61 -2.21
N ASP A 33 4.59 -28.21 -1.07
CA ASP A 33 3.53 -28.91 -0.36
C ASP A 33 2.19 -28.83 -1.11
N LEU A 34 1.59 -29.99 -1.32
CA LEU A 34 0.24 -30.19 -1.81
C LEU A 34 -0.67 -30.63 -0.65
N PRO A 35 -1.85 -30.02 -0.50
CA PRO A 35 -2.91 -30.57 0.32
C PRO A 35 -3.21 -32.03 -0.09
N LEU A 36 -3.53 -32.89 0.88
CA LEU A 36 -3.76 -34.31 0.61
C LEU A 36 -4.88 -34.56 -0.42
N GLU A 37 -5.92 -33.72 -0.43
CA GLU A 37 -7.02 -33.79 -1.40
C GLU A 37 -6.53 -33.54 -2.83
N ASP A 38 -5.76 -32.46 -3.03
CA ASP A 38 -5.13 -32.12 -4.30
C ASP A 38 -4.17 -33.23 -4.76
N TYR A 39 -3.34 -33.73 -3.84
CA TYR A 39 -2.42 -34.84 -4.13
C TYR A 39 -3.16 -36.10 -4.59
N ALA A 40 -4.21 -36.50 -3.87
CA ALA A 40 -4.99 -37.71 -4.18
C ALA A 40 -5.70 -37.61 -5.54
N PHE A 41 -6.14 -36.40 -5.91
CA PHE A 41 -6.66 -36.12 -7.25
C PHE A 41 -5.55 -36.20 -8.30
N LEU A 42 -4.46 -35.45 -8.12
CA LEU A 42 -3.36 -35.33 -9.08
C LEU A 42 -2.69 -36.68 -9.36
N LYS A 43 -2.49 -37.52 -8.34
CA LYS A 43 -1.87 -38.85 -8.48
C LYS A 43 -2.53 -39.74 -9.53
N LYS A 44 -3.82 -39.54 -9.82
CA LYS A 44 -4.58 -40.33 -10.81
C LYS A 44 -4.47 -39.80 -12.24
N HIS A 45 -4.08 -38.54 -12.40
CA HIS A 45 -4.21 -37.81 -13.66
C HIS A 45 -2.89 -37.29 -14.23
N VAL A 46 -1.90 -37.04 -13.36
CA VAL A 46 -0.60 -36.50 -13.77
C VAL A 46 0.23 -37.61 -14.42
N LYS A 47 0.87 -37.26 -15.53
CA LYS A 47 1.84 -38.06 -16.27
C LYS A 47 3.17 -37.33 -16.43
N LYS A 48 3.13 -36.00 -16.48
CA LYS A 48 4.32 -35.16 -16.59
C LYS A 48 4.24 -33.93 -15.69
N ILE A 49 5.38 -33.51 -15.15
CA ILE A 49 5.51 -32.26 -14.38
C ILE A 49 6.44 -31.30 -15.14
N GLY A 50 6.02 -30.05 -15.29
CA GLY A 50 6.79 -29.00 -15.96
C GLY A 50 6.50 -27.63 -15.38
N VAL A 51 7.22 -26.62 -15.85
CA VAL A 51 6.99 -25.22 -15.50
C VAL A 51 6.34 -24.47 -16.67
N THR A 52 5.71 -23.33 -16.42
CA THR A 52 5.22 -22.43 -17.49
C THR A 52 6.37 -21.56 -18.04
N ALA A 53 6.15 -20.92 -19.20
CA ALA A 53 7.09 -19.92 -19.70
C ALA A 53 7.19 -18.67 -18.80
N ALA A 54 6.10 -18.34 -18.08
CA ALA A 54 6.09 -17.24 -17.12
C ALA A 54 7.00 -17.54 -15.92
N PHE A 55 6.99 -18.78 -15.42
CA PHE A 55 7.94 -19.25 -14.42
C PHE A 55 9.38 -19.00 -14.86
N GLU A 56 9.76 -19.48 -16.05
CA GLU A 56 11.12 -19.33 -16.60
C GLU A 56 11.51 -17.85 -16.74
N LYS A 57 10.56 -17.01 -17.20
CA LYS A 57 10.74 -15.55 -17.29
C LYS A 57 11.04 -14.95 -15.90
N VAL A 58 10.27 -15.29 -14.87
CA VAL A 58 10.48 -14.80 -13.49
C VAL A 58 11.87 -15.18 -12.97
N ILE A 59 12.26 -16.46 -13.12
CA ILE A 59 13.57 -16.95 -12.68
C ILE A 59 14.70 -16.17 -13.35
N LYS A 60 14.59 -15.93 -14.67
CA LYS A 60 15.55 -15.15 -15.45
C LYS A 60 15.57 -13.68 -15.05
N THR A 61 14.41 -13.04 -14.92
CA THR A 61 14.28 -11.62 -14.57
C THR A 61 14.99 -11.27 -13.27
N PHE A 62 14.91 -12.15 -12.26
CA PHE A 62 15.50 -11.91 -10.94
C PHE A 62 16.83 -12.62 -10.70
N ASN A 63 17.38 -13.32 -11.71
CA ASN A 63 18.60 -14.11 -11.57
C ASN A 63 18.56 -15.03 -10.34
N THR A 64 17.46 -15.75 -10.17
CA THR A 64 17.19 -16.51 -8.94
C THR A 64 18.19 -17.65 -8.76
N PRO A 65 18.83 -17.81 -7.57
CA PRO A 65 19.77 -18.90 -7.29
C PRO A 65 19.18 -20.28 -7.58
N ASP A 66 20.02 -21.23 -8.00
CA ASP A 66 19.57 -22.60 -8.29
C ASP A 66 18.87 -23.24 -7.08
N ASN A 67 17.83 -24.03 -7.35
CA ASN A 67 16.96 -24.67 -6.36
C ASN A 67 16.14 -23.71 -5.48
N GLU A 68 16.08 -22.41 -5.80
CA GLU A 68 15.23 -21.44 -5.13
C GLU A 68 14.14 -20.86 -6.07
N THR A 69 13.08 -20.31 -5.48
CA THR A 69 12.15 -19.38 -6.16
C THR A 69 12.24 -18.00 -5.50
N PRO A 70 12.10 -16.89 -6.26
CA PRO A 70 12.27 -15.56 -5.72
C PRO A 70 11.18 -15.19 -4.70
N GLU A 71 11.51 -14.25 -3.81
CA GLU A 71 10.54 -13.62 -2.90
C GLU A 71 9.42 -12.92 -3.70
N GLY A 72 8.23 -12.82 -3.10
CA GLY A 72 7.08 -12.11 -3.67
C GLY A 72 6.34 -12.88 -4.77
N PHE A 73 6.49 -14.19 -4.81
CA PHE A 73 5.76 -15.08 -5.72
C PHE A 73 5.23 -16.30 -4.97
N ARG A 74 3.94 -16.62 -5.18
CA ARG A 74 3.36 -17.90 -4.77
C ARG A 74 3.49 -18.94 -5.86
N ILE A 75 3.67 -20.19 -5.47
CA ILE A 75 3.65 -21.32 -6.40
C ILE A 75 2.19 -21.67 -6.67
N ALA A 76 1.85 -21.84 -7.95
CA ALA A 76 0.53 -22.30 -8.39
C ALA A 76 0.70 -23.51 -9.31
N CYS A 77 -0.21 -24.48 -9.20
CA CYS A 77 -0.24 -25.64 -10.07
C CYS A 77 -1.50 -25.64 -10.93
N ARG A 78 -1.38 -26.01 -12.20
CA ARG A 78 -2.50 -26.22 -13.12
C ARG A 78 -2.33 -27.54 -13.85
N LEU A 79 -3.33 -28.40 -13.79
CA LEU A 79 -3.40 -29.60 -14.60
C LEU A 79 -3.90 -29.25 -16.01
N GLU A 80 -3.09 -29.50 -17.02
CA GLU A 80 -3.40 -29.34 -18.43
C GLU A 80 -3.85 -30.67 -19.06
N ALA A 81 -4.31 -30.59 -20.32
CA ALA A 81 -4.62 -31.78 -21.11
C ALA A 81 -3.44 -32.76 -21.17
N ASN A 82 -3.74 -34.04 -21.41
CA ASN A 82 -2.76 -35.13 -21.46
C ASN A 82 -2.00 -35.40 -20.14
N GLY A 83 -2.49 -34.89 -19.01
CA GLY A 83 -1.92 -35.17 -17.69
C GLY A 83 -0.64 -34.37 -17.41
N ILE A 84 -0.48 -33.19 -18.00
CA ILE A 84 0.69 -32.33 -17.73
C ILE A 84 0.36 -31.40 -16.57
N LEU A 85 1.06 -31.53 -15.46
CA LEU A 85 0.98 -30.59 -14.34
C LEU A 85 1.99 -29.46 -14.56
N ARG A 86 1.49 -28.24 -14.78
CA ARG A 86 2.30 -27.03 -14.90
C ARG A 86 2.38 -26.29 -13.58
N THR A 87 3.59 -25.95 -13.17
CA THR A 87 3.83 -25.04 -12.04
C THR A 87 4.17 -23.65 -12.54
N ASP A 88 3.64 -22.63 -11.86
CA ASP A 88 3.87 -21.22 -12.17
C ASP A 88 4.25 -20.42 -10.91
N LEU A 89 4.87 -19.26 -11.11
CA LEU A 89 5.16 -18.24 -10.10
C LEU A 89 4.21 -17.06 -10.29
N ILE A 90 3.22 -16.95 -9.42
CA ILE A 90 2.22 -15.88 -9.48
C ILE A 90 2.63 -14.77 -8.50
N ARG A 91 2.67 -13.52 -8.98
CA ARG A 91 3.03 -12.37 -8.15
C ARG A 91 2.12 -12.29 -6.92
N ASP A 92 2.72 -12.33 -5.74
CA ASP A 92 2.01 -12.16 -4.46
C ASP A 92 3.02 -11.77 -3.38
N ILE A 93 2.97 -10.50 -2.95
CA ILE A 93 3.89 -9.94 -1.96
C ILE A 93 3.72 -10.52 -0.55
N SER A 94 2.71 -11.37 -0.32
CA SER A 94 2.56 -12.13 0.93
C SER A 94 3.56 -13.28 1.07
N TYR A 95 4.29 -13.59 0.01
CA TYR A 95 5.21 -14.72 -0.04
C TYR A 95 6.66 -14.25 0.00
N ASP A 96 7.45 -14.93 0.81
CA ASP A 96 8.91 -14.89 0.82
C ASP A 96 9.44 -15.93 -0.20
N LYS A 97 10.75 -16.13 -0.23
CA LYS A 97 11.41 -17.11 -1.10
C LYS A 97 10.82 -18.52 -0.94
N ASN A 98 10.95 -19.31 -2.01
CA ASN A 98 10.54 -20.72 -2.07
C ASN A 98 9.03 -20.92 -1.82
N GLY A 99 8.20 -19.95 -2.21
CA GLY A 99 6.74 -20.03 -2.08
C GLY A 99 6.25 -20.11 -0.64
N LYS A 100 7.05 -19.66 0.33
CA LYS A 100 6.67 -19.63 1.75
C LYS A 100 5.91 -18.36 2.06
N LYS A 101 4.82 -18.45 2.82
CA LYS A 101 4.15 -17.25 3.33
C LYS A 101 5.09 -16.49 4.26
N ARG A 102 5.02 -15.15 4.23
CA ARG A 102 5.63 -14.29 5.22
C ARG A 102 5.08 -14.61 6.63
N PRO A 103 5.81 -14.27 7.71
CA PRO A 103 5.43 -14.66 9.07
C PRO A 103 4.07 -14.11 9.56
N THR A 104 3.60 -13.01 8.97
CA THR A 104 2.37 -12.33 9.36
C THR A 104 1.45 -12.12 8.16
N ASN A 105 0.14 -12.12 8.39
CA ASN A 105 -0.84 -11.77 7.36
C ASN A 105 -0.84 -10.26 7.03
N VAL A 106 -0.52 -9.42 8.03
CA VAL A 106 -0.30 -7.99 7.82
C VAL A 106 1.04 -7.79 7.13
N LEU A 107 1.03 -7.02 6.05
CA LEU A 107 2.23 -6.64 5.31
C LEU A 107 2.65 -5.22 5.67
N PHE A 108 3.94 -4.99 5.80
CA PHE A 108 4.48 -3.65 6.05
C PHE A 108 5.01 -3.02 4.77
N SER A 109 4.86 -1.71 4.70
CA SER A 109 5.33 -0.86 3.62
C SER A 109 6.12 0.32 4.16
N ALA A 110 7.15 0.73 3.42
CA ALA A 110 7.86 1.97 3.67
C ALA A 110 7.25 3.12 2.87
N ASP A 111 6.93 4.24 3.51
CA ASP A 111 6.57 5.49 2.84
C ASP A 111 7.81 6.38 2.75
N SER A 112 8.65 6.15 1.74
CA SER A 112 9.96 6.79 1.63
C SER A 112 10.51 6.74 0.21
N ALA A 113 11.38 7.69 -0.09
CA ALA A 113 12.25 7.69 -1.26
C ALA A 113 13.74 7.77 -0.88
N ASN A 114 14.07 7.50 0.39
CA ASN A 114 15.44 7.58 0.90
C ASN A 114 16.09 6.19 0.93
N PRO A 115 17.02 5.86 0.00
CA PRO A 115 17.68 4.55 -0.02
C PRO A 115 18.39 4.21 1.29
N TYR A 116 18.92 5.20 2.00
CA TYR A 116 19.65 5.00 3.26
C TYR A 116 18.74 4.54 4.41
N GLU A 117 17.47 4.97 4.42
CA GLU A 117 16.48 4.54 5.42
C GLU A 117 15.78 3.25 5.02
N VAL A 118 15.65 3.00 3.72
CA VAL A 118 15.02 1.78 3.20
C VAL A 118 15.93 0.56 3.37
N ALA A 119 17.25 0.71 3.17
CA ALA A 119 18.18 -0.42 3.22
C ALA A 119 18.11 -1.24 4.53
N PRO A 120 18.10 -0.64 5.74
CA PRO A 120 18.02 -1.39 7.00
C PRO A 120 16.73 -2.20 7.20
N ILE A 121 15.62 -1.78 6.58
CA ILE A 121 14.30 -2.43 6.75
C ILE A 121 13.88 -3.26 5.53
N SER A 122 14.69 -3.28 4.47
CA SER A 122 14.38 -3.87 3.16
C SER A 122 13.91 -5.32 3.21
N LYS A 123 14.42 -6.11 4.17
CA LYS A 123 14.05 -7.52 4.36
C LYS A 123 12.79 -7.75 5.18
N MET A 124 12.23 -6.70 5.78
CA MET A 124 11.04 -6.78 6.63
C MET A 124 9.77 -6.26 5.94
N ILE A 125 9.92 -5.47 4.87
CA ILE A 125 8.80 -4.89 4.14
C ILE A 125 8.45 -5.69 2.88
N ALA A 126 7.21 -5.55 2.43
CA ALA A 126 6.66 -6.21 1.25
C ALA A 126 6.21 -5.20 0.17
N ASN A 127 6.26 -3.91 0.50
CA ASN A 127 5.88 -2.83 -0.40
C ASN A 127 6.66 -1.56 -0.05
N LEU A 128 6.76 -0.65 -1.01
CA LEU A 128 7.18 0.73 -0.79
C LEU A 128 6.21 1.67 -1.51
N THR A 129 5.84 2.76 -0.85
CA THR A 129 5.10 3.86 -1.46
C THR A 129 5.97 5.10 -1.49
N CYS A 130 5.94 5.82 -2.60
CA CYS A 130 6.48 7.17 -2.68
C CYS A 130 5.55 8.08 -3.48
N ASN A 131 5.74 9.39 -3.33
CA ASN A 131 5.02 10.43 -4.06
C ASN A 131 6.02 11.56 -4.41
N PRO A 132 5.66 12.54 -5.26
CA PRO A 132 6.57 13.59 -5.67
C PRO A 132 7.15 14.37 -4.48
N GLY A 133 6.35 14.70 -3.46
CA GLY A 133 6.85 15.39 -2.26
C GLY A 133 7.90 14.57 -1.48
N ILE A 134 7.69 13.26 -1.33
CA ILE A 134 8.67 12.37 -0.69
C ILE A 134 9.97 12.30 -1.50
N ILE A 135 9.87 12.21 -2.83
CA ILE A 135 11.04 12.09 -3.71
C ILE A 135 11.83 13.40 -3.76
N TYR A 136 11.16 14.49 -4.08
CA TYR A 136 11.81 15.76 -4.35
C TYR A 136 12.11 16.52 -3.07
N ASP A 137 11.13 16.72 -2.20
CA ASP A 137 11.27 17.61 -1.04
C ASP A 137 11.96 16.91 0.13
N LEU A 138 11.55 15.68 0.45
CA LEU A 138 12.09 14.98 1.61
C LEU A 138 13.45 14.32 1.35
N PHE A 139 13.75 13.99 0.09
CA PHE A 139 14.99 13.31 -0.28
C PHE A 139 15.91 14.11 -1.22
N ILE A 140 15.62 14.20 -2.53
CA ILE A 140 16.56 14.73 -3.54
C ILE A 140 17.05 16.14 -3.19
N ASN A 141 16.12 17.03 -2.85
CA ASN A 141 16.40 18.43 -2.52
C ASN A 141 16.73 18.65 -1.04
N ASN A 142 16.85 17.59 -0.24
CA ASN A 142 17.20 17.65 1.17
C ASN A 142 18.66 17.21 1.37
N PRO A 143 19.62 18.16 1.58
CA PRO A 143 21.03 17.83 1.74
C PRO A 143 21.35 16.95 2.96
N GLN A 144 20.48 16.91 3.98
CA GLN A 144 20.67 16.03 5.13
C GLN A 144 20.29 14.58 4.81
N ALA A 145 19.26 14.38 4.00
CA ALA A 145 18.80 13.05 3.60
C ALA A 145 19.63 12.49 2.41
N ASN A 146 19.85 13.30 1.37
CA ASN A 146 20.68 12.96 0.23
C ASN A 146 22.16 13.23 0.54
N VAL A 147 22.73 12.37 1.39
CA VAL A 147 24.12 12.49 1.88
C VAL A 147 25.09 12.63 0.71
N GLY A 148 25.91 13.69 0.73
CA GLY A 148 26.88 13.98 -0.32
C GLY A 148 26.27 14.41 -1.66
N ASN A 149 24.94 14.61 -1.72
CA ASN A 149 24.20 14.93 -2.94
C ASN A 149 24.46 13.87 -4.03
N HIS A 150 24.49 12.59 -3.65
CA HIS A 150 24.79 11.47 -4.55
C HIS A 150 23.69 11.23 -5.59
N PHE A 151 22.42 11.48 -5.23
CA PHE A 151 21.28 11.31 -6.13
C PHE A 151 20.85 12.65 -6.73
N LYS A 152 20.62 12.68 -8.04
CA LYS A 152 20.21 13.87 -8.81
C LYS A 152 18.84 13.73 -9.42
N THR A 153 18.45 12.51 -9.78
CA THR A 153 17.23 12.26 -10.54
C THR A 153 16.34 11.27 -9.83
N ARG A 154 15.04 11.38 -10.08
CA ARG A 154 14.04 10.40 -9.62
C ARG A 154 14.40 8.98 -10.08
N ASP A 155 14.95 8.84 -11.28
CA ASP A 155 15.34 7.56 -11.84
C ASP A 155 16.46 6.88 -11.05
N GLU A 156 17.50 7.62 -10.68
CA GLU A 156 18.60 7.11 -9.85
C GLU A 156 18.08 6.61 -8.50
N VAL A 157 17.16 7.37 -7.89
CA VAL A 157 16.53 6.98 -6.62
C VAL A 157 15.70 5.72 -6.77
N MET A 158 14.82 5.65 -7.77
CA MET A 158 13.95 4.48 -7.97
C MET A 158 14.76 3.25 -8.37
N GLY A 159 15.81 3.40 -9.19
CA GLY A 159 16.71 2.32 -9.55
C GLY A 159 17.43 1.74 -8.33
N GLU A 160 17.95 2.59 -7.45
CA GLU A 160 18.63 2.15 -6.23
C GLU A 160 17.65 1.50 -5.23
N ILE A 161 16.46 2.06 -5.06
CA ILE A 161 15.40 1.43 -4.24
C ILE A 161 15.03 0.05 -4.81
N GLY A 162 14.88 -0.05 -6.13
CA GLY A 162 14.64 -1.33 -6.80
C GLY A 162 15.76 -2.35 -6.56
N ARG A 163 17.01 -1.91 -6.52
CA ARG A 163 18.17 -2.77 -6.20
C ARG A 163 18.12 -3.23 -4.73
N ILE A 164 17.84 -2.32 -3.80
CA ILE A 164 17.79 -2.60 -2.36
C ILE A 164 16.67 -3.58 -2.01
N LEU A 165 15.48 -3.37 -2.54
CA LEU A 165 14.29 -4.17 -2.18
C LEU A 165 14.24 -5.54 -2.86
N GLY A 166 14.93 -5.72 -3.98
CA GLY A 166 14.94 -6.99 -4.71
C GLY A 166 13.55 -7.38 -5.24
N PRO A 167 13.26 -8.69 -5.39
CA PRO A 167 11.99 -9.18 -5.97
C PRO A 167 10.80 -9.12 -5.00
N GLY A 168 11.05 -9.16 -3.68
CA GLY A 168 10.02 -9.40 -2.67
C GLY A 168 9.06 -8.25 -2.39
N SER A 169 9.31 -7.07 -2.97
CA SER A 169 8.51 -5.87 -2.74
C SER A 169 7.90 -5.30 -4.00
N ASP A 170 6.65 -4.82 -3.89
CA ASP A 170 6.05 -3.92 -4.86
C ASP A 170 6.48 -2.47 -4.58
N ILE A 171 6.59 -1.65 -5.62
CA ILE A 171 7.07 -0.27 -5.53
C ILE A 171 6.06 0.63 -6.21
N SER A 172 5.30 1.37 -5.40
CA SER A 172 4.28 2.32 -5.85
C SER A 172 4.90 3.68 -6.15
N VAL A 173 4.90 4.07 -7.42
CA VAL A 173 5.53 5.27 -7.95
C VAL A 173 4.46 6.18 -8.56
N GLU A 174 4.28 7.38 -8.00
CA GLU A 174 3.16 8.28 -8.37
C GLU A 174 3.46 9.14 -9.59
N LEU A 175 2.50 9.28 -10.50
CA LEU A 175 2.65 10.13 -11.69
C LEU A 175 3.03 11.57 -11.31
N ASN A 176 4.02 12.14 -11.98
CA ASN A 176 4.52 13.48 -11.63
C ASN A 176 3.52 14.61 -11.87
N ASP A 177 2.78 14.54 -12.97
CA ASP A 177 1.81 15.58 -13.36
C ASP A 177 0.60 14.94 -14.03
N PRO A 178 -0.40 14.48 -13.25
CA PRO A 178 -1.60 13.84 -13.78
C PRO A 178 -2.57 14.82 -14.48
N PHE A 179 -2.28 16.13 -14.46
CA PHE A 179 -3.15 17.19 -14.97
C PHE A 179 -2.63 17.80 -16.27
N GLY A 180 -1.34 18.18 -16.31
CA GLY A 180 -0.76 18.92 -17.43
C GLY A 180 -0.35 18.03 -18.60
N LYS A 181 0.13 16.82 -18.32
CA LYS A 181 0.63 15.84 -19.31
C LYS A 181 -0.48 15.14 -20.08
N SER A 182 -0.18 14.82 -21.33
CA SER A 182 -1.01 13.95 -22.17
C SER A 182 -0.94 12.49 -21.71
N ASP A 183 -1.90 11.67 -22.15
CA ASP A 183 -1.94 10.25 -21.81
C ASP A 183 -0.71 9.50 -22.36
N SER A 184 -0.18 9.90 -23.53
CA SER A 184 1.06 9.33 -24.10
C SER A 184 2.27 9.61 -23.20
N GLU A 185 2.43 10.84 -22.72
CA GLU A 185 3.55 11.20 -21.85
C GLU A 185 3.47 10.50 -20.48
N LEU A 186 2.25 10.26 -19.97
CA LEU A 186 2.03 9.50 -18.74
C LEU A 186 2.33 8.01 -18.91
N LEU A 187 1.98 7.45 -20.07
CA LEU A 187 2.33 6.07 -20.43
C LEU A 187 3.84 5.91 -20.61
N GLU A 188 4.51 6.84 -21.28
CA GLU A 188 5.97 6.85 -21.41
C GLU A 188 6.67 6.91 -20.05
N GLU A 189 6.16 7.76 -19.13
CA GLU A 189 6.63 7.80 -17.74
C GLU A 189 6.45 6.45 -17.03
N ALA A 190 5.29 5.80 -17.20
CA ALA A 190 5.00 4.51 -16.59
C ALA A 190 5.87 3.37 -17.18
N GLU A 191 6.09 3.33 -18.49
CA GLU A 191 6.92 2.33 -19.16
C GLU A 191 8.38 2.44 -18.74
N LYS A 192 8.89 3.66 -18.57
CA LYS A 192 10.23 3.88 -18.03
C LYS A 192 10.41 3.27 -16.63
N PHE A 193 9.41 3.38 -15.76
CA PHE A 193 9.43 2.69 -14.46
C PHE A 193 9.29 1.17 -14.60
N ARG A 194 8.54 0.67 -15.58
CA ARG A 194 8.46 -0.76 -15.86
C ARG A 194 9.79 -1.33 -16.31
N GLU A 195 10.54 -0.64 -17.16
CA GLU A 195 11.88 -1.08 -17.59
C GLU A 195 12.85 -1.14 -16.40
N MET A 196 12.81 -0.12 -15.54
CA MET A 196 13.70 0.00 -14.38
C MET A 196 13.35 -0.98 -13.26
N LEU A 197 12.06 -1.14 -12.97
CA LEU A 197 11.57 -1.88 -11.81
C LEU A 197 10.99 -3.25 -12.19
N THR A 198 10.90 -3.61 -13.46
CA THR A 198 10.19 -4.79 -14.01
C THR A 198 8.68 -4.69 -13.88
N ASP A 199 7.96 -5.39 -14.77
CA ASP A 199 6.51 -5.57 -14.75
C ASP A 199 5.99 -6.19 -13.44
N TYR A 200 6.83 -6.97 -12.76
CA TYR A 200 6.46 -7.64 -11.50
C TYR A 200 6.51 -6.76 -10.26
N ARG A 201 7.25 -5.63 -10.25
CA ARG A 201 7.41 -4.81 -9.04
C ARG A 201 6.81 -3.42 -9.17
N VAL A 202 6.79 -2.85 -10.38
CA VAL A 202 6.22 -1.52 -10.58
C VAL A 202 4.71 -1.53 -10.29
N VAL A 203 4.27 -0.52 -9.57
CA VAL A 203 2.86 -0.18 -9.41
C VAL A 203 2.74 1.33 -9.63
N ILE A 204 1.89 1.75 -10.55
CA ILE A 204 1.72 3.17 -10.85
C ILE A 204 0.70 3.76 -9.89
N LYS A 205 1.09 4.78 -9.15
CA LYS A 205 0.23 5.43 -8.18
C LYS A 205 -0.49 6.62 -8.82
N VAL A 206 -1.81 6.65 -8.68
CA VAL A 206 -2.72 7.60 -9.35
C VAL A 206 -3.61 8.25 -8.29
N PRO A 207 -3.69 9.58 -8.22
CA PRO A 207 -4.51 10.26 -7.24
C PRO A 207 -5.98 10.37 -7.65
N HIS A 208 -6.87 10.46 -6.66
CA HIS A 208 -8.13 11.18 -6.85
C HIS A 208 -7.83 12.64 -7.20
N THR A 209 -8.43 13.12 -8.28
CA THR A 209 -8.19 14.46 -8.82
C THR A 209 -9.17 15.51 -8.28
N GLY A 210 -10.40 15.10 -7.96
CA GLY A 210 -11.42 15.97 -7.38
C GLY A 210 -11.68 17.23 -8.22
N PRO A 211 -11.65 18.45 -7.63
CA PRO A 211 -11.89 19.71 -8.33
C PRO A 211 -10.67 20.23 -9.13
N VAL A 212 -9.52 19.54 -9.05
CA VAL A 212 -8.28 20.00 -9.69
C VAL A 212 -8.29 19.59 -11.17
N THR A 213 -7.96 20.55 -12.03
CA THR A 213 -7.94 20.43 -13.48
C THR A 213 -6.65 21.04 -14.03
N LYS A 214 -6.38 20.81 -15.33
CA LYS A 214 -5.25 21.44 -16.01
C LYS A 214 -5.32 22.97 -15.97
N GLU A 215 -6.53 23.52 -15.96
CA GLU A 215 -6.78 24.96 -15.99
C GLU A 215 -6.52 25.64 -14.65
N ASN A 216 -6.78 24.96 -13.52
CA ASN A 216 -6.66 25.57 -12.18
C ASN A 216 -5.51 25.05 -11.31
N VAL A 217 -4.78 24.00 -11.73
CA VAL A 217 -3.68 23.44 -10.92
C VAL A 217 -2.61 24.49 -10.57
N SER A 218 -2.43 25.52 -11.41
CA SER A 218 -1.52 26.64 -11.15
C SER A 218 -1.90 27.50 -9.93
N GLU A 219 -3.17 27.51 -9.53
CA GLU A 219 -3.65 28.18 -8.31
C GLU A 219 -3.06 27.54 -7.05
N LEU A 220 -2.79 26.22 -7.08
CA LEU A 220 -2.16 25.50 -5.97
C LEU A 220 -0.65 25.79 -5.85
N LEU A 221 -0.04 26.38 -6.88
CA LEU A 221 1.40 26.60 -6.96
C LEU A 221 1.79 28.06 -6.72
N SER A 222 0.84 29.00 -6.88
CA SER A 222 1.09 30.43 -6.87
C SER A 222 0.15 31.19 -5.91
N GLY A 223 0.49 32.43 -5.59
CA GLY A 223 -0.35 33.27 -4.72
C GLY A 223 -0.57 32.67 -3.32
N ASN A 224 -1.83 32.60 -2.90
CA ASN A 224 -2.23 32.02 -1.61
C ASN A 224 -2.24 30.48 -1.61
N LYS A 225 -1.97 29.84 -2.76
CA LYS A 225 -1.94 28.38 -2.94
C LYS A 225 -3.27 27.68 -2.59
N LYS A 226 -4.39 28.36 -2.85
CA LYS A 226 -5.75 27.87 -2.59
C LYS A 226 -6.55 27.88 -3.88
N LEU A 227 -7.42 26.87 -4.05
CA LEU A 227 -8.38 26.90 -5.14
C LEU A 227 -9.39 28.02 -4.91
N SER A 228 -9.73 28.69 -6.00
CA SER A 228 -10.79 29.70 -6.06
C SER A 228 -12.19 29.10 -5.86
N ARG A 229 -12.37 27.81 -6.19
CA ARG A 229 -13.63 27.06 -6.07
C ARG A 229 -13.61 26.07 -4.91
N SER A 230 -14.81 25.74 -4.40
CA SER A 230 -14.98 24.73 -3.34
C SER A 230 -14.49 23.35 -3.79
N CYS A 231 -14.02 22.54 -2.83
CA CYS A 231 -13.69 21.14 -3.08
C CYS A 231 -14.88 20.27 -3.49
N THR A 232 -16.10 20.76 -3.26
CA THR A 232 -17.36 20.11 -3.67
C THR A 232 -17.86 20.56 -5.04
N ASP A 233 -17.31 21.65 -5.58
CA ASP A 233 -17.67 22.18 -6.90
C ASP A 233 -16.81 21.50 -7.98
N VAL A 234 -17.28 20.32 -8.41
CA VAL A 234 -16.59 19.47 -9.37
C VAL A 234 -17.40 19.30 -10.66
N THR A 235 -16.72 19.25 -11.80
CA THR A 235 -17.33 18.71 -13.03
C THR A 235 -17.13 17.20 -13.06
N THR A 236 -18.02 16.49 -13.74
CA THR A 236 -17.86 15.04 -13.91
C THR A 236 -16.54 14.70 -14.58
N GLU A 237 -16.14 15.45 -15.62
CA GLU A 237 -14.88 15.22 -16.32
C GLU A 237 -13.65 15.34 -15.40
N SER A 238 -13.57 16.41 -14.60
CA SER A 238 -12.43 16.61 -13.69
C SER A 238 -12.37 15.59 -12.57
N ALA A 239 -13.53 15.26 -11.98
CA ALA A 239 -13.63 14.33 -10.87
C ALA A 239 -13.22 12.90 -11.28
N PHE A 240 -13.45 12.53 -12.54
CA PHE A 240 -13.13 11.20 -13.07
C PHE A 240 -11.77 11.11 -13.79
N ARG A 241 -10.99 12.20 -13.92
CA ARG A 241 -9.66 12.14 -14.56
C ARG A 241 -8.76 11.07 -13.93
N GLY A 242 -8.65 11.03 -12.59
CA GLY A 242 -7.87 9.99 -11.89
C GLY A 242 -8.37 8.57 -12.19
N HIS A 243 -9.68 8.36 -12.25
CA HIS A 243 -10.28 7.05 -12.56
C HIS A 243 -9.99 6.62 -14.01
N ASN A 244 -10.09 7.55 -14.96
CA ASN A 244 -9.78 7.30 -16.36
C ASN A 244 -8.30 6.99 -16.56
N LEU A 245 -7.40 7.65 -15.83
CA LEU A 245 -5.98 7.33 -15.82
C LEU A 245 -5.72 5.90 -15.28
N ALA A 246 -6.39 5.51 -14.20
CA ALA A 246 -6.28 4.17 -13.64
C ALA A 246 -6.76 3.09 -14.63
N LEU A 247 -7.88 3.33 -15.32
CA LEU A 247 -8.40 2.45 -16.36
C LEU A 247 -7.42 2.33 -17.54
N MET A 248 -6.96 3.47 -18.07
CA MET A 248 -6.00 3.52 -19.17
C MET A 248 -4.72 2.76 -18.83
N LEU A 249 -4.14 2.97 -17.64
CA LEU A 249 -2.94 2.24 -17.20
C LEU A 249 -3.19 0.73 -17.10
N LYS A 250 -4.36 0.32 -16.60
CA LYS A 250 -4.75 -1.09 -16.50
C LYS A 250 -4.90 -1.74 -17.87
N GLU A 251 -5.49 -1.05 -18.85
CA GLU A 251 -5.59 -1.52 -20.24
C GLU A 251 -4.21 -1.75 -20.86
N HIS A 252 -3.19 -0.99 -20.43
CA HIS A 252 -1.79 -1.15 -20.84
C HIS A 252 -1.00 -2.11 -19.93
N GLY A 253 -1.67 -2.90 -19.09
CA GLY A 253 -1.05 -3.97 -18.29
C GLY A 253 -0.37 -3.50 -17.01
N PHE A 254 -0.56 -2.25 -16.57
CA PHE A 254 -0.04 -1.78 -15.29
C PHE A 254 -0.94 -2.15 -14.12
N ARG A 255 -0.31 -2.45 -12.98
CA ARG A 255 -0.98 -2.45 -11.68
C ARG A 255 -1.04 -1.01 -11.16
N VAL A 256 -2.17 -0.65 -10.56
CA VAL A 256 -2.43 0.72 -10.10
C VAL A 256 -2.60 0.77 -8.57
N ASN A 257 -1.99 1.76 -7.94
CA ASN A 257 -2.23 2.17 -6.56
C ASN A 257 -3.06 3.46 -6.56
N PHE A 258 -4.31 3.40 -6.11
CA PHE A 258 -5.19 4.55 -6.08
C PHE A 258 -5.07 5.30 -4.75
N THR A 259 -4.68 6.57 -4.82
CA THR A 259 -4.28 7.39 -3.67
C THR A 259 -5.16 8.64 -3.47
N LEU A 260 -4.84 9.42 -2.44
CA LEU A 260 -5.58 10.62 -1.98
C LEU A 260 -7.06 10.32 -1.67
N MET A 261 -7.27 9.22 -0.95
CA MET A 261 -8.58 8.74 -0.53
C MET A 261 -8.78 9.01 0.96
N PHE A 262 -9.72 9.90 1.25
CA PHE A 262 -10.02 10.38 2.61
C PHE A 262 -11.45 10.05 3.04
N GLU A 263 -12.34 9.80 2.07
CA GLU A 263 -13.76 9.55 2.30
C GLU A 263 -14.16 8.13 1.88
N PRO A 264 -14.88 7.37 2.73
CA PRO A 264 -15.17 5.96 2.48
C PRO A 264 -15.85 5.65 1.13
N TYR A 265 -16.76 6.53 0.67
CA TYR A 265 -17.44 6.35 -0.61
C TYR A 265 -16.49 6.42 -1.84
N GLN A 266 -15.30 7.03 -1.70
CA GLN A 266 -14.31 7.08 -2.77
C GLN A 266 -13.79 5.68 -3.10
N THR A 267 -13.68 4.79 -2.11
CA THR A 267 -13.21 3.42 -2.29
C THR A 267 -14.16 2.61 -3.17
N ALA A 268 -15.46 2.71 -2.94
CA ALA A 268 -16.46 1.97 -3.72
C ALA A 268 -16.36 2.31 -5.23
N LEU A 269 -16.13 3.59 -5.55
CA LEU A 269 -15.95 4.05 -6.91
C LEU A 269 -14.57 3.65 -7.48
N ALA A 270 -13.49 3.82 -6.70
CA ALA A 270 -12.15 3.44 -7.09
C ALA A 270 -12.04 1.96 -7.48
N LEU A 271 -12.74 1.07 -6.74
CA LEU A 271 -12.77 -0.37 -7.02
C LEU A 271 -13.30 -0.70 -8.43
N GLN A 272 -14.09 0.19 -9.05
CA GLN A 272 -14.57 -0.01 -10.43
C GLN A 272 -13.44 0.05 -11.47
N ALA A 273 -12.36 0.80 -11.17
CA ALA A 273 -11.14 0.82 -11.98
C ALA A 273 -10.24 -0.42 -11.75
N LYS A 274 -10.66 -1.34 -10.88
CA LYS A 274 -9.97 -2.58 -10.53
C LYS A 274 -8.49 -2.36 -10.13
N PRO A 275 -8.21 -1.44 -9.19
CA PRO A 275 -6.84 -1.14 -8.78
C PRO A 275 -6.22 -2.32 -8.03
N TYR A 276 -4.90 -2.39 -8.02
CA TYR A 276 -4.15 -3.37 -7.23
C TYR A 276 -4.03 -2.92 -5.76
N PHE A 277 -3.90 -1.61 -5.52
CA PHE A 277 -3.99 -1.02 -4.18
C PHE A 277 -5.01 0.12 -4.15
N VAL A 278 -5.70 0.27 -3.02
CA VAL A 278 -6.40 1.50 -2.64
C VAL A 278 -5.88 1.99 -1.30
N ASN A 279 -5.81 3.30 -1.09
CA ASN A 279 -5.22 3.87 0.12
C ASN A 279 -6.31 4.35 1.10
N SER A 280 -5.99 4.40 2.39
CA SER A 280 -6.81 5.04 3.41
C SER A 280 -5.95 5.93 4.29
N PHE A 281 -6.17 7.24 4.20
CA PHE A 281 -5.42 8.25 4.95
C PHE A 281 -6.07 8.48 6.32
N VAL A 282 -5.35 8.20 7.40
CA VAL A 282 -5.90 8.21 8.77
C VAL A 282 -5.72 9.57 9.46
N ARG A 283 -4.46 10.02 9.59
CA ARG A 283 -4.06 11.16 10.44
C ARG A 283 -4.85 12.44 10.22
N HIS A 284 -4.97 12.91 8.98
CA HIS A 284 -5.64 14.19 8.71
C HIS A 284 -7.13 14.15 9.08
N ARG A 285 -7.80 13.02 8.84
CA ARG A 285 -9.21 12.83 9.18
C ARG A 285 -9.40 12.84 10.70
N LEU A 286 -8.52 12.15 11.43
CA LEU A 286 -8.53 12.12 12.90
C LEU A 286 -8.27 13.51 13.50
N MET A 287 -7.14 14.14 13.17
CA MET A 287 -6.73 15.43 13.75
C MET A 287 -7.77 16.54 13.53
N GLN A 288 -8.37 16.59 12.34
CA GLN A 288 -9.41 17.58 12.04
C GLN A 288 -10.68 17.32 12.85
N SER A 289 -11.03 16.04 13.07
CA SER A 289 -12.19 15.65 13.89
C SER A 289 -11.96 15.99 15.37
N GLU A 290 -10.76 15.73 15.90
CA GLU A 290 -10.38 16.15 17.25
C GLU A 290 -10.50 17.67 17.43
N LEU A 291 -10.02 18.46 16.46
CA LEU A 291 -10.11 19.92 16.53
C LEU A 291 -11.57 20.40 16.52
N MET A 292 -12.41 19.84 15.65
CA MET A 292 -13.84 20.14 15.61
C MET A 292 -14.51 19.81 16.94
N ASP A 293 -14.30 18.60 17.45
CA ASP A 293 -14.91 18.10 18.69
C ASP A 293 -14.50 18.94 19.91
N GLN A 294 -13.21 19.23 20.07
CA GLN A 294 -12.69 20.05 21.17
C GLN A 294 -13.31 21.46 21.16
N ASN A 295 -13.35 22.12 20.00
CA ASN A 295 -13.92 23.46 19.88
C ASN A 295 -15.44 23.48 20.08
N LEU A 296 -16.17 22.48 19.57
CA LEU A 296 -17.61 22.37 19.79
C LEU A 296 -17.93 22.13 21.27
N LYS A 297 -17.19 21.25 21.96
CA LYS A 297 -17.35 21.02 23.40
C LYS A 297 -17.06 22.29 24.20
N GLN A 298 -16.00 23.01 23.87
CA GLN A 298 -15.67 24.26 24.54
C GLN A 298 -16.72 25.36 24.29
N PHE A 299 -17.23 25.47 23.06
CA PHE A 299 -18.33 26.37 22.73
C PHE A 299 -19.58 26.03 23.56
N ASN A 300 -19.97 24.75 23.60
CA ASN A 300 -21.15 24.30 24.36
C ASN A 300 -21.01 24.56 25.87
N ALA A 301 -19.79 24.47 26.41
CA ALA A 301 -19.52 24.72 27.82
C ALA A 301 -19.46 26.21 28.20
N THR A 302 -19.09 27.10 27.27
CA THR A 302 -18.73 28.49 27.60
C THR A 302 -19.51 29.56 26.83
N GLY A 303 -20.17 29.20 25.73
CA GLY A 303 -20.74 30.16 24.77
C GLY A 303 -19.70 30.99 24.01
N ASN A 304 -18.40 30.68 24.10
CA ASN A 304 -17.35 31.47 23.47
C ASN A 304 -17.31 31.26 21.95
N ILE A 305 -17.83 32.23 21.21
CA ILE A 305 -17.89 32.20 19.73
C ILE A 305 -16.53 32.00 19.04
N LYS A 306 -15.42 32.36 19.70
CA LYS A 306 -14.06 32.18 19.17
C LYS A 306 -13.73 30.71 18.87
N CYS A 307 -14.38 29.77 19.57
CA CYS A 307 -14.23 28.35 19.28
C CYS A 307 -14.78 27.98 17.89
N ILE A 308 -15.90 28.59 17.48
CA ILE A 308 -16.48 28.35 16.15
C ILE A 308 -15.70 29.10 15.06
N GLU A 309 -15.16 30.29 15.37
CA GLU A 309 -14.21 30.98 14.49
C GLU A 309 -12.95 30.16 14.24
N ALA A 310 -12.43 29.45 15.25
CA ALA A 310 -11.30 28.54 15.09
C ALA A 310 -11.62 27.38 14.14
N ILE A 311 -12.83 26.82 14.20
CA ILE A 311 -13.29 25.80 13.24
C ILE A 311 -13.37 26.41 11.82
N ARG A 312 -13.93 27.61 11.66
CA ARG A 312 -14.01 28.27 10.35
C ARG A 312 -12.61 28.51 9.75
N ASN A 313 -11.67 28.96 10.56
CA ASN A 313 -10.28 29.16 10.14
C ASN A 313 -9.63 27.84 9.70
N MET A 314 -9.87 26.76 10.45
CA MET A 314 -9.42 25.42 10.06
C MET A 314 -10.08 24.96 8.76
N PHE A 315 -11.37 25.24 8.55
CA PHE A 315 -12.07 24.91 7.32
C PHE A 315 -11.48 25.61 6.08
N LEU A 316 -11.09 26.88 6.20
CA LEU A 316 -10.37 27.59 5.14
C LEU A 316 -8.96 27.03 4.94
N GLU A 317 -8.24 26.76 6.02
CA GLU A 317 -6.88 26.22 5.96
C GLU A 317 -6.84 24.82 5.34
N LYS A 318 -7.88 24.01 5.53
CA LYS A 318 -7.98 22.62 5.07
C LYS A 318 -8.95 22.40 3.91
N ASP A 319 -9.31 23.47 3.20
CA ASP A 319 -10.05 23.43 1.93
C ASP A 319 -11.48 22.86 2.03
N TYR A 320 -12.07 22.88 3.24
CA TYR A 320 -13.51 22.65 3.41
C TYR A 320 -14.33 23.84 2.90
N LEU A 321 -13.78 25.05 3.03
CA LEU A 321 -14.36 26.29 2.54
C LEU A 321 -13.41 26.94 1.53
N ALA A 322 -13.98 27.47 0.45
CA ALA A 322 -13.26 28.32 -0.48
C ALA A 322 -13.04 29.73 0.12
N MET A 323 -12.11 30.49 -0.46
CA MET A 323 -11.72 31.81 0.07
C MET A 323 -12.86 32.84 0.04
N ASP A 324 -13.77 32.74 -0.92
CA ASP A 324 -14.99 33.57 -0.99
C ASP A 324 -16.03 33.20 0.08
N GLN A 325 -15.83 32.09 0.79
CA GLN A 325 -16.63 31.63 1.92
C GLN A 325 -15.99 31.98 3.28
N ALA A 326 -14.96 32.84 3.31
CA ALA A 326 -14.27 33.22 4.54
C ALA A 326 -15.19 33.87 5.59
N ASP A 327 -16.24 34.55 5.13
CA ASP A 327 -17.24 35.22 5.98
C ASP A 327 -18.48 34.35 6.23
N MET A 328 -18.43 33.04 5.96
CA MET A 328 -19.54 32.13 6.27
C MET A 328 -19.98 32.28 7.73
N ASP A 329 -21.29 32.31 7.95
CA ASP A 329 -21.86 32.51 9.27
C ASP A 329 -21.50 31.36 10.22
N LEU A 330 -21.30 31.70 11.49
CA LEU A 330 -20.80 30.74 12.48
C LEU A 330 -21.80 29.61 12.77
N LEU A 331 -23.11 29.84 12.59
CA LEU A 331 -24.10 28.77 12.78
C LEU A 331 -23.96 27.70 11.68
N SER A 332 -23.77 28.11 10.42
CA SER A 332 -23.48 27.20 9.32
C SER A 332 -22.18 26.43 9.53
N VAL A 333 -21.11 27.10 9.97
CA VAL A 333 -19.83 26.44 10.29
C VAL A 333 -20.02 25.37 11.38
N LYS A 334 -20.73 25.73 12.47
CA LYS A 334 -21.04 24.80 13.56
C LYS A 334 -21.83 23.59 13.03
N ASN A 335 -22.85 23.81 12.22
CA ASN A 335 -23.68 22.74 11.67
C ASN A 335 -22.90 21.79 10.76
N ILE A 336 -21.99 22.32 9.93
CA ILE A 336 -21.09 21.50 9.09
C ILE A 336 -20.19 20.63 9.98
N ALA A 337 -19.56 21.22 10.99
CA ALA A 337 -18.68 20.49 11.91
C ALA A 337 -19.42 19.37 12.67
N GLU A 338 -20.61 19.66 13.20
CA GLU A 338 -21.45 18.66 13.87
C GLU A 338 -21.88 17.53 12.92
N ALA A 339 -22.26 17.87 11.68
CA ALA A 339 -22.62 16.87 10.67
C ALA A 339 -21.43 15.97 10.31
N MET A 340 -20.24 16.55 10.18
CA MET A 340 -19.02 15.79 9.88
C MET A 340 -18.64 14.84 11.01
N LEU A 341 -18.66 15.28 12.27
CA LEU A 341 -18.35 14.42 13.40
C LEU A 341 -19.34 13.27 13.53
N LYS A 342 -20.63 13.55 13.28
CA LYS A 342 -21.67 12.52 13.26
C LYS A 342 -21.43 11.50 12.15
N TYR A 343 -21.17 11.97 10.93
CA TYR A 343 -20.89 11.09 9.79
C TYR A 343 -19.62 10.24 10.00
N ARG A 344 -18.61 10.80 10.66
CA ARG A 344 -17.36 10.12 11.01
C ARG A 344 -17.47 9.19 12.22
N HIS A 345 -18.64 9.08 12.85
CA HIS A 345 -18.83 8.31 14.08
C HIS A 345 -17.83 8.67 15.20
N PHE A 346 -17.43 9.94 15.28
CA PHE A 346 -16.32 10.34 16.14
C PHE A 346 -16.62 10.22 17.64
N SER A 347 -17.90 10.12 18.00
CA SER A 347 -18.37 9.99 19.38
C SER A 347 -18.54 8.55 19.87
N ASP A 348 -18.29 7.55 19.01
CA ASP A 348 -18.46 6.14 19.35
C ASP A 348 -17.28 5.28 18.86
N VAL A 349 -17.33 3.98 19.14
CA VAL A 349 -16.22 3.04 18.86
C VAL A 349 -15.95 2.82 17.36
N GLU A 350 -16.88 3.19 16.48
CA GLU A 350 -16.71 3.06 15.04
C GLU A 350 -15.70 4.07 14.49
N GLY A 351 -15.59 5.26 15.11
CA GLY A 351 -14.76 6.35 14.57
C GLY A 351 -13.95 7.17 15.56
N SER A 352 -14.05 6.94 16.87
CA SER A 352 -13.29 7.70 17.86
C SER A 352 -11.77 7.54 17.74
N ASP A 353 -11.30 6.47 17.10
CA ASP A 353 -9.87 6.19 16.81
C ASP A 353 -9.44 6.68 15.41
N GLY A 354 -10.34 7.34 14.66
CA GLY A 354 -10.07 7.83 13.31
C GLY A 354 -10.01 6.73 12.23
N LEU A 355 -10.41 5.49 12.56
CA LEU A 355 -10.41 4.36 11.64
C LEU A 355 -11.77 4.06 11.01
N ASP A 356 -12.74 4.97 11.12
CA ASP A 356 -14.09 4.86 10.52
C ASP A 356 -14.02 4.56 9.01
N SER A 357 -13.16 5.29 8.29
CA SER A 357 -12.93 5.08 6.86
C SER A 357 -12.28 3.72 6.56
N VAL A 358 -11.36 3.28 7.42
CA VAL A 358 -10.70 1.97 7.27
C VAL A 358 -11.71 0.83 7.48
N ARG A 359 -12.54 0.89 8.53
CA ARG A 359 -13.62 -0.07 8.80
C ARG A 359 -14.57 -0.17 7.61
N HIS A 360 -15.02 0.98 7.09
CA HIS A 360 -15.87 1.00 5.91
C HIS A 360 -15.19 0.35 4.70
N ASN A 361 -13.92 0.66 4.45
CA ASN A 361 -13.19 0.09 3.32
C ASN A 361 -13.00 -1.42 3.45
N LEU A 362 -12.76 -1.93 4.65
CA LEU A 362 -12.74 -3.38 4.91
C LEU A 362 -14.12 -4.02 4.63
N ARG A 363 -15.22 -3.39 5.02
CA ARG A 363 -16.58 -3.87 4.66
C ARG A 363 -16.82 -3.89 3.15
N LEU A 364 -16.27 -2.94 2.39
CA LEU A 364 -16.31 -2.98 0.92
C LEU A 364 -15.51 -4.15 0.35
N PHE A 365 -14.38 -4.51 0.98
CA PHE A 365 -13.56 -5.65 0.57
C PHE A 365 -14.24 -7.00 0.79
N LYS A 366 -15.22 -7.09 1.70
CA LYS A 366 -16.11 -8.27 1.79
C LYS A 366 -17.08 -8.38 0.62
N ASN A 367 -17.32 -7.28 -0.08
CA ASN A 367 -18.33 -7.16 -1.14
C ASN A 367 -17.70 -6.99 -2.55
N THR A 368 -16.40 -7.22 -2.71
CA THR A 368 -15.71 -7.11 -4.02
C THR A 368 -15.35 -8.48 -4.59
N ASN A 369 -15.39 -8.60 -5.92
CA ASN A 369 -14.96 -9.78 -6.68
C ASN A 369 -13.48 -9.70 -7.13
N LEU A 370 -12.72 -8.75 -6.60
CA LEU A 370 -11.31 -8.58 -6.93
C LEU A 370 -10.46 -9.40 -5.96
N ASP A 371 -9.75 -10.40 -6.47
CA ASP A 371 -8.98 -11.34 -5.67
C ASP A 371 -7.64 -10.78 -5.19
N ASP A 372 -7.04 -9.87 -5.95
CA ASP A 372 -5.67 -9.37 -5.75
C ASP A 372 -5.59 -7.94 -5.19
N THR A 373 -6.69 -7.20 -5.18
CA THR A 373 -6.74 -5.85 -4.62
C THR A 373 -6.49 -5.86 -3.12
N ARG A 374 -5.64 -4.94 -2.64
CA ARG A 374 -5.27 -4.76 -1.24
C ARG A 374 -5.55 -3.34 -0.75
N LEU A 375 -5.86 -3.21 0.53
CA LEU A 375 -6.02 -1.93 1.21
C LEU A 375 -4.68 -1.52 1.83
N ILE A 376 -4.17 -0.34 1.47
CA ILE A 376 -3.04 0.30 2.14
C ILE A 376 -3.59 1.29 3.18
N ILE A 377 -3.34 1.03 4.46
CA ILE A 377 -3.56 2.01 5.53
C ILE A 377 -2.32 2.90 5.61
N CYS A 378 -2.50 4.20 5.43
CA CYS A 378 -1.41 5.16 5.28
C CYS A 378 -1.63 6.45 6.08
N SER A 379 -0.61 7.32 6.08
CA SER A 379 -0.60 8.57 6.84
C SER A 379 -0.87 8.32 8.33
N MET A 380 -0.02 7.49 8.96
CA MET A 380 -0.04 7.30 10.40
C MET A 380 0.83 8.35 11.10
N GLU A 381 0.41 8.80 12.27
CA GLU A 381 1.19 9.68 13.15
C GLU A 381 0.85 9.38 14.62
N GLY A 382 1.70 9.82 15.54
CA GLY A 382 1.47 9.65 16.97
C GLY A 382 1.71 8.23 17.48
N GLU A 383 1.44 8.01 18.75
CA GLU A 383 1.72 6.74 19.43
C GLU A 383 0.58 5.71 19.30
N LEU A 384 -0.64 6.17 18.98
CA LEU A 384 -1.86 5.36 19.08
C LEU A 384 -2.34 4.77 17.76
N ASN A 385 -2.04 5.39 16.60
CA ASN A 385 -2.56 4.91 15.31
C ASN A 385 -2.25 3.43 15.04
N TYR A 386 -1.01 2.98 15.26
CA TYR A 386 -0.67 1.58 15.01
C TYR A 386 -1.34 0.61 15.99
N PRO A 387 -1.29 0.83 17.33
CA PRO A 387 -2.09 0.04 18.27
C PRO A 387 -3.58 -0.05 17.92
N ASP A 388 -4.20 1.04 17.49
CA ASP A 388 -5.61 1.05 17.09
C ASP A 388 -5.85 0.25 15.80
N ILE A 389 -4.95 0.34 14.83
CA ILE A 389 -4.99 -0.50 13.60
C ILE A 389 -4.80 -1.98 13.96
N ASP A 390 -3.87 -2.32 14.84
CA ASP A 390 -3.62 -3.72 15.25
C ASP A 390 -4.86 -4.30 15.93
N LYS A 391 -5.50 -3.52 16.81
CA LYS A 391 -6.78 -3.88 17.44
C LYS A 391 -7.88 -4.11 16.40
N LEU A 392 -8.03 -3.19 15.44
CA LEU A 392 -9.01 -3.31 14.35
C LEU A 392 -8.81 -4.61 13.55
N LEU A 393 -7.57 -4.97 13.22
CA LEU A 393 -7.27 -6.13 12.38
C LEU A 393 -7.50 -7.48 13.06
N VAL A 394 -7.70 -7.51 14.38
CA VAL A 394 -8.10 -8.73 15.12
C VAL A 394 -9.58 -8.75 15.50
N GLU A 395 -10.35 -7.73 15.12
CA GLU A 395 -11.79 -7.75 15.29
C GLU A 395 -12.41 -8.89 14.45
N GLN A 396 -13.34 -9.64 15.04
CA GLN A 396 -14.01 -10.76 14.37
C GLN A 396 -14.67 -10.33 13.04
N GLU A 397 -15.09 -9.07 12.93
CA GLU A 397 -15.62 -8.54 11.68
C GLU A 397 -14.60 -8.59 10.54
N PHE A 398 -13.29 -8.49 10.79
CA PHE A 398 -12.27 -8.31 9.73
C PHE A 398 -11.17 -9.38 9.70
N GLU A 399 -11.25 -10.41 10.54
CA GLU A 399 -10.21 -11.46 10.66
C GLU A 399 -9.90 -12.17 9.33
N ASP A 400 -10.90 -12.31 8.46
CA ASP A 400 -10.79 -12.92 7.13
C ASP A 400 -10.11 -12.00 6.10
N LEU A 401 -10.00 -10.70 6.36
CA LEU A 401 -9.45 -9.71 5.43
C LEU A 401 -8.02 -9.26 5.73
N VAL A 402 -7.46 -9.65 6.88
CA VAL A 402 -6.11 -9.21 7.32
C VAL A 402 -5.05 -9.44 6.25
N HIS A 403 -5.14 -10.56 5.53
CA HIS A 403 -4.23 -10.93 4.44
C HIS A 403 -4.27 -9.98 3.22
N ARG A 404 -5.26 -9.08 3.15
CA ARG A 404 -5.43 -8.05 2.12
C ARG A 404 -5.00 -6.65 2.58
N VAL A 405 -4.42 -6.53 3.78
CA VAL A 405 -4.02 -5.25 4.35
C VAL A 405 -2.50 -5.05 4.26
N VAL A 406 -2.12 -3.84 3.87
CA VAL A 406 -0.75 -3.33 3.92
C VAL A 406 -0.75 -2.09 4.81
N VAL A 407 0.17 -2.01 5.76
CA VAL A 407 0.35 -0.83 6.62
C VAL A 407 1.59 -0.08 6.15
N THR A 408 1.46 1.19 5.74
CA THR A 408 2.58 2.01 5.28
C THR A 408 2.86 3.16 6.23
N ALA A 409 4.15 3.36 6.54
CA ALA A 409 4.64 4.48 7.34
C ALA A 409 6.07 4.85 6.95
N GLU A 410 6.52 6.03 7.36
CA GLU A 410 7.94 6.37 7.29
C GLU A 410 8.79 5.30 8.00
N PRO A 411 9.96 4.90 7.46
CA PRO A 411 10.84 3.92 8.09
C PRO A 411 11.14 4.23 9.57
N LYS A 412 11.30 5.51 9.91
CA LYS A 412 11.54 5.98 11.27
C LYS A 412 10.33 5.75 12.19
N TYR A 413 9.10 5.81 11.69
CA TYR A 413 7.91 5.49 12.48
C TYR A 413 7.90 4.01 12.84
N LEU A 414 8.12 3.12 11.85
CA LEU A 414 8.21 1.67 12.07
C LEU A 414 9.34 1.29 13.03
N ALA A 415 10.49 1.95 12.93
CA ALA A 415 11.63 1.70 13.82
C ALA A 415 11.29 1.90 15.31
N ARG A 416 10.32 2.77 15.65
CA ARG A 416 9.88 2.99 17.03
C ARG A 416 9.33 1.72 17.68
N PHE A 417 8.75 0.81 16.89
CA PHE A 417 8.17 -0.44 17.40
C PHE A 417 9.22 -1.39 17.99
N THR A 418 10.50 -1.16 17.69
CA THR A 418 11.63 -1.95 18.21
C THR A 418 12.18 -1.43 19.54
N SER A 419 11.64 -0.33 20.07
CA SER A 419 12.21 0.40 21.20
C SER A 419 11.20 0.63 22.32
N CYS A 420 11.63 0.42 23.57
CA CYS A 420 10.93 0.90 24.76
C CYS A 420 11.92 1.08 25.92
N ASN A 421 11.49 1.72 27.00
CA ASN A 421 12.31 1.94 28.19
C ASN A 421 12.85 0.62 28.80
N GLN A 422 12.09 -0.48 28.70
CA GLN A 422 12.50 -1.78 29.20
C GLN A 422 13.57 -2.44 28.34
N VAL A 423 13.56 -2.24 27.01
CA VAL A 423 14.66 -2.71 26.14
C VAL A 423 15.99 -2.16 26.63
N VAL A 424 16.07 -0.85 26.87
CA VAL A 424 17.29 -0.20 27.38
C VAL A 424 17.67 -0.70 28.77
N SER A 425 16.68 -0.82 29.67
CA SER A 425 16.92 -1.22 31.06
C SER A 425 17.45 -2.66 31.16
N TYR A 426 16.89 -3.58 30.38
CA TYR A 426 17.36 -4.96 30.33
C TYR A 426 18.70 -5.10 29.63
N GLN A 427 18.95 -4.38 28.53
CA GLN A 427 20.27 -4.36 27.89
C GLN A 427 21.35 -3.88 28.87
N ARG A 428 21.08 -2.82 29.63
CA ARG A 428 22.01 -2.35 30.69
C ARG A 428 22.31 -3.45 31.70
N ARG A 429 21.28 -4.16 32.17
CA ARG A 429 21.44 -5.28 33.11
C ARG A 429 22.27 -6.42 32.50
N PHE A 430 21.98 -6.81 31.26
CA PHE A 430 22.68 -7.90 30.58
C PHE A 430 24.13 -7.57 30.30
N MET A 431 24.43 -6.36 29.83
CA MET A 431 25.80 -5.94 29.57
C MET A 431 26.62 -5.85 30.87
N ASN A 432 26.03 -5.41 31.97
CA ASN A 432 26.69 -5.45 33.29
C ASN A 432 26.97 -6.89 33.76
N ALA A 433 26.03 -7.81 33.56
CA ALA A 433 26.22 -9.22 33.91
C ALA A 433 27.30 -9.87 33.03
N ALA A 434 27.29 -9.62 31.72
CA ALA A 434 28.28 -10.12 30.77
C ALA A 434 29.68 -9.59 31.05
N ASN A 435 29.82 -8.31 31.44
CA ASN A 435 31.10 -7.73 31.84
C ASN A 435 31.68 -8.38 33.11
N GLY A 436 30.85 -9.04 33.93
CA GLY A 436 31.28 -9.80 35.10
C GLY A 436 31.72 -11.24 34.80
N GLN A 437 31.62 -11.70 33.54
CA GLN A 437 32.06 -13.03 33.14
C GLN A 437 33.60 -13.09 33.14
N LYS A 438 34.16 -14.03 33.92
CA LYS A 438 35.61 -14.32 33.96
C LYS A 438 35.98 -15.46 33.03
#